data_AF-A0A497J3U7-F1
#
_entry.id   AF-A0A497J3U7-F1
#
_cell.length_a   1.000
_cell.length_b   1.000
_cell.length_c   1.000
_cell.angle_alpha   90.00
_cell.angle_beta   90.00
_cell.angle_gamma   90.00
#
_symmetry.space_group_name_H-M   'P 1'
#
loop_
_entity.id
_entity.type
_entity.pdbx_description
1 polymer ?
#
loop_
_entity_poly.entity_id
_entity_poly.type
_entity_poly.pdbx_seq_one_letter_code
_entity_poly.pdbx_strand_id
1 'polypeptide(L)'
;MSNEEIEEGVKRLKTIEERVRWLLKNFPATRNDDTWLLIRYWKHFDGLPVFIPDKFIWGNKRLTSFESIRRARQKIQARGEFLPTDPKILKRRKKMMAVYRQYAREE
;
A
#
# COMPACT_ATOMS: atom_id res chain seq x y z
N MET A 1 25.97 -9.46 -3.79
CA MET A 1 25.20 -9.67 -2.57
C MET A 1 24.38 -10.93 -2.74
N SER A 2 24.46 -11.86 -1.80
CA SER A 2 23.62 -13.07 -1.81
C SER A 2 22.17 -12.72 -1.47
N ASN A 3 21.22 -13.60 -1.80
CA ASN A 3 19.82 -13.45 -1.38
C ASN A 3 19.67 -13.39 0.15
N GLU A 4 20.58 -14.05 0.87
CA GLU A 4 20.58 -14.14 2.33
C GLU A 4 21.00 -12.81 2.99
N GLU A 5 22.02 -12.12 2.45
CA GLU A 5 22.42 -10.78 2.88
C GLU A 5 21.31 -9.74 2.66
N ILE A 6 20.55 -9.90 1.57
CA ILE A 6 19.40 -9.05 1.25
C ILE A 6 18.28 -9.22 2.29
N GLU A 7 17.98 -10.46 2.67
CA GLU A 7 16.93 -10.76 3.66
C GLU A 7 17.29 -10.23 5.04
N GLU A 8 18.55 -10.36 5.47
CA GLU A 8 19.01 -9.79 6.75
C GLU A 8 18.96 -8.26 6.76
N GLY A 9 19.34 -7.61 5.66
CA GLY A 9 19.23 -6.16 5.52
C GLY A 9 17.79 -5.66 5.58
N VAL A 10 16.86 -6.39 4.96
CA VAL A 10 15.42 -6.11 4.98
C VAL A 10 14.84 -6.15 6.40
N LYS A 11 15.25 -7.12 7.23
CA LYS A 11 14.79 -7.25 8.63
C LYS A 11 15.14 -6.05 9.52
N ARG A 12 16.18 -5.28 9.16
CA ARG A 12 16.63 -4.10 9.94
C ARG A 12 15.83 -2.82 9.66
N LEU A 13 15.00 -2.79 8.62
CA LEU A 13 14.23 -1.60 8.21
C LEU A 13 13.00 -1.41 9.11
N LYS A 14 12.95 -0.28 9.81
CA LYS A 14 11.95 0.00 10.86
C LYS A 14 10.74 0.76 10.33
N THR A 15 10.92 1.62 9.33
CA THR A 15 9.83 2.47 8.82
C THR A 15 9.32 2.02 7.44
N ILE A 16 8.07 2.36 7.12
CA ILE A 16 7.51 2.12 5.79
C ILE A 16 8.32 2.87 4.72
N GLU A 17 8.80 4.08 5.02
CA GLU A 17 9.61 4.88 4.10
C GLU A 17 10.94 4.20 3.76
N GLU A 18 11.65 3.68 4.76
CA GLU A 18 12.90 2.94 4.58
C GLU A 18 12.70 1.71 3.68
N ARG A 19 11.60 0.98 3.91
CA ARG A 19 11.21 -0.19 3.12
C ARG A 19 10.88 0.17 1.68
N VAL A 20 10.13 1.24 1.46
CA VAL A 20 9.82 1.75 0.11
C VAL A 20 11.09 2.22 -0.60
N ARG A 21 11.97 2.98 0.08
CA ARG A 21 13.25 3.41 -0.48
C ARG A 21 14.11 2.23 -0.91
N TRP A 22 14.15 1.17 -0.10
CA TRP A 22 14.85 -0.07 -0.45
C TRP A 22 14.25 -0.74 -1.70
N LEU A 23 12.92 -0.82 -1.83
CA LEU A 23 12.27 -1.37 -3.03
C LEU A 23 12.58 -0.55 -4.28
N LEU A 24 12.44 0.78 -4.22
CA LEU A 24 12.71 1.66 -5.35
C LEU A 24 14.17 1.57 -5.82
N LYS A 25 15.11 1.31 -4.88
CA LYS A 25 16.52 1.10 -5.22
C LYS A 25 16.77 -0.25 -5.89
N ASN A 26 16.25 -1.34 -5.31
CA ASN A 26 16.59 -2.71 -5.72
C ASN A 26 15.69 -3.27 -6.84
N PHE A 27 14.49 -2.73 -7.03
CA PHE A 27 13.55 -3.13 -8.07
C PHE A 27 13.11 -1.89 -8.89
N PRO A 28 13.93 -1.38 -9.82
CA PRO A 28 13.64 -0.12 -10.53
C PRO A 28 12.26 -0.06 -11.21
N ALA A 29 11.73 -1.19 -11.64
CA ALA A 29 10.39 -1.32 -12.20
C ALA A 29 9.28 -0.80 -11.26
N THR A 30 9.48 -0.85 -9.93
CA THR A 30 8.49 -0.36 -8.95
C THR A 30 8.39 1.16 -8.91
N ARG A 31 9.31 1.89 -9.56
CA ARG A 31 9.24 3.35 -9.68
C ARG A 31 8.14 3.82 -10.62
N ASN A 32 7.79 2.97 -11.59
CA ASN A 32 6.87 3.32 -12.67
C ASN A 32 5.46 2.72 -12.44
N ASP A 33 5.30 1.86 -11.44
CA ASP A 33 4.05 1.13 -11.19
C ASP A 33 3.81 0.90 -9.70
N ASP A 34 2.83 1.61 -9.15
CA ASP A 34 2.40 1.49 -7.75
C ASP A 34 1.87 0.11 -7.40
N THR A 35 1.23 -0.58 -8.34
CA THR A 35 0.74 -1.96 -8.14
C THR A 35 1.93 -2.88 -7.94
N TRP A 36 2.98 -2.72 -8.74
CA TRP A 36 4.18 -3.50 -8.60
C TRP A 36 4.94 -3.20 -7.30
N LEU A 37 5.01 -1.92 -6.92
CA LEU A 37 5.57 -1.51 -5.62
C LEU A 37 4.85 -2.18 -4.45
N LEU A 38 3.52 -2.19 -4.47
CA LEU A 38 2.68 -2.78 -3.43
C LEU A 38 2.87 -4.30 -3.34
N ILE A 39 2.87 -5.00 -4.48
CA ILE A 39 3.09 -6.45 -4.54
C ILE A 39 4.45 -6.82 -3.96
N ARG A 40 5.50 -6.08 -4.34
CA ARG A 40 6.85 -6.29 -3.82
C ARG A 40 6.93 -5.99 -2.33
N TYR A 41 6.24 -4.96 -1.85
CA TYR A 41 6.19 -4.65 -0.43
C TYR A 41 5.60 -5.80 0.38
N TRP A 42 4.43 -6.31 -0.01
CA TRP A 42 3.78 -7.42 0.69
C TRP A 42 4.62 -8.70 0.69
N LYS A 43 5.27 -8.99 -0.45
CA LYS A 43 6.15 -10.15 -0.58
C LYS A 43 7.39 -10.06 0.32
N HIS A 44 8.04 -8.90 0.38
CA HIS A 44 9.34 -8.75 1.05
C HIS A 44 9.24 -8.36 2.53
N PHE A 45 8.16 -7.69 2.96
CA PHE A 45 8.07 -7.14 4.33
C PHE A 45 6.90 -7.68 5.14
N ASP A 46 5.79 -8.03 4.51
CA ASP A 46 4.59 -8.51 5.22
C ASP A 46 4.44 -10.04 5.15
N GLY A 47 5.39 -10.73 4.49
CA GLY A 47 5.42 -12.19 4.41
C GLY A 47 4.26 -12.79 3.63
N LEU A 48 3.55 -12.00 2.83
CA LEU A 48 2.41 -12.47 2.07
C LEU A 48 2.92 -13.18 0.81
N PRO A 49 2.66 -14.49 0.62
CA PRO A 49 3.03 -15.20 -0.60
C PRO A 49 2.10 -14.78 -1.74
N VAL A 50 2.27 -13.55 -2.23
CA VAL A 50 1.51 -13.01 -3.34
C VAL A 50 2.09 -13.57 -4.63
N PHE A 51 1.35 -14.46 -5.28
CA PHE A 51 1.62 -14.85 -6.66
C PHE A 51 0.62 -14.18 -7.59
N ILE A 52 1.09 -13.17 -8.32
CA ILE A 52 0.33 -12.55 -9.40
C ILE A 52 1.12 -12.83 -10.68
N PRO A 53 0.54 -13.55 -11.66
CA PRO A 53 1.24 -13.82 -12.90
C PRO A 53 1.63 -12.52 -13.62
N ASP A 54 2.85 -12.43 -14.13
CA ASP A 54 3.41 -11.22 -14.73
C ASP A 54 2.52 -10.63 -15.85
N LYS A 55 1.77 -11.47 -16.57
CA LYS A 55 0.80 -11.04 -17.60
C LYS A 55 -0.32 -10.12 -17.10
N PHE A 56 -0.63 -10.14 -15.80
CA PHE A 56 -1.63 -9.25 -15.18
C PHE A 56 -1.01 -7.94 -14.69
N ILE A 57 0.31 -7.85 -14.67
CA ILE A 57 1.05 -6.68 -14.20
C ILE A 57 1.61 -5.93 -15.42
N TRP A 58 2.24 -6.66 -16.34
CA TRP A 58 2.96 -6.13 -17.50
C TRP A 58 2.27 -6.40 -18.85
N GLY A 59 1.21 -7.20 -18.89
CA GLY A 59 0.45 -7.49 -20.12
C GLY A 59 -0.65 -6.46 -20.42
N ASN A 60 -1.38 -6.68 -21.51
CA ASN A 60 -2.52 -5.83 -21.94
C ASN A 60 -3.71 -5.83 -20.97
N LYS A 61 -3.68 -6.63 -19.91
CA LYS A 61 -4.68 -6.65 -18.84
C LYS A 61 -4.08 -6.04 -17.58
N ARG A 62 -4.08 -4.71 -17.49
CA ARG A 62 -3.66 -4.00 -16.27
C ARG A 62 -4.69 -4.17 -15.17
N LEU A 63 -4.22 -4.46 -13.96
CA LEU A 63 -5.07 -4.44 -12.76
C LEU A 63 -5.54 -3.00 -12.48
N THR A 64 -6.79 -2.85 -12.04
CA THR A 64 -7.27 -1.56 -11.53
C THR A 64 -6.45 -1.15 -10.32
N SER A 65 -5.95 0.09 -10.30
CA SER A 65 -5.10 0.55 -9.21
C SER A 65 -5.83 0.52 -7.86
N PHE A 66 -5.09 0.16 -6.81
CA PHE A 66 -5.58 0.17 -5.44
C PHE A 66 -6.19 1.52 -5.06
N GLU A 67 -5.58 2.62 -5.50
CA GLU A 67 -6.04 3.98 -5.24
C GLU A 67 -7.39 4.30 -5.88
N SER A 68 -7.63 3.82 -7.09
CA SER A 68 -8.94 3.97 -7.74
C SER A 68 -10.04 3.21 -6.99
N ILE A 69 -9.76 1.98 -6.56
CA ILE A 69 -10.68 1.19 -5.73
C ILE A 69 -10.90 1.88 -4.38
N ARG A 70 -9.84 2.37 -3.74
CA ARG A 70 -9.89 3.09 -2.46
C ARG A 70 -10.77 4.34 -2.56
N ARG A 71 -10.58 5.17 -3.59
CA ARG A 71 -11.38 6.37 -3.84
C ARG A 71 -12.85 6.03 -4.12
N ALA A 72 -13.12 5.01 -4.92
CA ALA A 72 -14.49 4.56 -5.17
C ALA A 72 -15.19 4.15 -3.87
N ARG A 73 -14.52 3.34 -3.02
CA ARG A 73 -15.03 2.97 -1.69
C ARG A 73 -15.31 4.19 -0.82
N GLN A 74 -14.41 5.17 -0.80
CA GLN A 74 -14.61 6.41 -0.04
C GLN A 74 -15.83 7.20 -0.52
N LYS A 75 -16.03 7.29 -1.84
CA LYS A 75 -17.18 7.99 -2.43
C LYS A 75 -18.51 7.32 -2.07
N ILE A 76 -18.56 5.99 -2.11
CA ILE A 76 -19.72 5.19 -1.68
C ILE A 76 -20.00 5.45 -0.19
N GLN A 77 -18.99 5.32 0.67
CA GLN A 77 -19.15 5.49 2.12
C GLN A 77 -19.49 6.93 2.52
N ALA A 78 -19.07 7.94 1.76
CA ALA A 78 -19.43 9.33 2.00
C ALA A 78 -20.94 9.61 1.84
N ARG A 79 -21.66 8.75 1.10
CA ARG A 79 -23.12 8.83 0.94
C ARG A 79 -23.89 8.08 2.02
N GLY A 80 -23.20 7.46 2.99
CA GLY A 80 -23.80 6.61 4.01
C GLY A 80 -24.01 5.16 3.59
N GLU A 81 -23.58 4.77 2.39
CA GLU A 81 -23.72 3.41 1.87
C GLU A 81 -22.58 2.50 2.36
N PHE A 82 -22.90 1.25 2.72
CA PHE A 82 -21.93 0.20 3.09
C PHE A 82 -20.85 0.67 4.10
N LEU A 83 -21.30 1.33 5.17
CA LEU A 83 -20.41 1.77 6.24
C LEU A 83 -19.73 0.57 6.93
N PRO A 84 -18.52 0.74 7.50
CA PRO A 84 -17.87 -0.31 8.26
C PRO A 84 -18.77 -0.81 9.40
N THR A 85 -18.89 -2.13 9.53
CA THR A 85 -19.72 -2.78 10.55
C THR A 85 -19.05 -2.85 11.93
N ASP A 86 -17.71 -2.78 11.98
CA ASP A 86 -16.95 -2.83 13.23
C ASP A 86 -16.83 -1.42 13.89
N PRO A 87 -17.37 -1.24 15.11
CA PRO A 87 -17.27 0.01 15.87
C PRO A 87 -15.84 0.49 16.14
N LYS A 88 -14.87 -0.44 16.33
CA LYS A 88 -13.46 -0.08 16.57
C LYS A 88 -12.85 0.56 15.33
N ILE A 89 -13.16 0.02 14.15
CA ILE A 89 -12.72 0.57 12.86
C ILE A 89 -13.34 1.94 12.62
N LEU A 90 -14.64 2.11 12.92
CA LEU A 90 -15.31 3.41 12.84
C LEU A 90 -14.64 4.46 13.73
N LYS A 91 -14.37 4.11 15.00
CA LYS A 91 -13.73 5.03 15.96
C LYS A 91 -12.32 5.42 15.50
N ARG A 92 -11.52 4.46 15.03
CA ARG A 92 -10.17 4.72 14.50
C ARG A 92 -10.21 5.65 13.29
N ARG A 93 -11.12 5.41 12.35
CA ARG A 93 -11.28 6.25 11.14
C ARG A 93 -11.70 7.68 11.50
N LYS A 94 -12.68 7.85 12.41
CA LYS A 94 -13.11 9.17 12.88
C LYS A 94 -11.95 9.96 13.51
N LYS A 95 -11.15 9.31 14.37
CA LYS A 95 -9.96 9.93 14.98
C LYS A 95 -8.97 10.39 13.91
N MET A 96 -8.66 9.52 12.94
CA MET A 96 -7.70 9.85 11.89
C MET A 96 -8.18 10.98 10.97
N MET A 97 -9.47 10.99 10.62
CA MET A 97 -10.07 12.09 9.86
C MET A 97 -10.00 13.43 10.61
N ALA A 98 -10.16 13.43 11.94
CA ALA A 98 -10.02 14.64 12.74
C ALA A 98 -8.59 15.19 12.70
N VAL A 99 -7.58 14.31 12.84
CA VAL A 99 -6.16 14.68 12.73
C VAL A 99 -5.85 15.30 11.37
N TYR A 100 -6.25 14.66 10.26
CA TYR A 100 -6.02 15.21 8.93
C TYR A 100 -6.74 16.54 8.68
N ARG A 101 -7.96 16.70 9.21
CA ARG A 101 -8.69 17.98 9.11
C ARG A 101 -8.00 19.10 9.87
N GLN A 102 -7.35 18.79 10.98
CA GLN A 102 -6.58 19.78 11.73
C GLN A 102 -5.31 20.17 10.96
N TYR A 103 -4.54 19.17 10.51
CA TYR A 103 -3.35 19.40 9.68
C TYR A 103 -3.65 20.28 8.45
N ALA A 104 -4.73 19.97 7.71
CA ALA A 104 -5.10 20.71 6.50
C ALA A 104 -5.64 22.14 6.76
N ARG A 105 -5.79 22.56 8.02
CA ARG A 105 -6.14 23.94 8.42
C ARG A 105 -4.93 24.73 8.91
N GLU A 106 -3.84 24.04 9.21
CA GLU A 106 -2.58 24.62 9.68
C GLU A 106 -1.60 24.93 8.51
N GLU A 107 -1.96 24.52 7.29
CA GLU A 107 -1.41 24.98 5.99
C GLU A 107 -2.30 26.05 5.36
#